data_AF-A0A1F0EX18-F1
#
_entry.id   AF-A0A1F0EX18-F1
#
_cell.length_a   1.000
_cell.length_b   1.000
_cell.length_c   1.000
_cell.angle_alpha   90.00
_cell.angle_beta   90.00
_cell.angle_gamma   90.00
#
_symmetry.space_group_name_H-M   'P 1'
#
loop_
_entity.id
_entity.type
_entity.pdbx_description
1 polymer ?
#
loop_
_entity_poly.entity_id
_entity_poly.type
_entity_poly.pdbx_seq_one_letter_code
_entity_poly.pdbx_strand_id
1 'polypeptide(L)'
;MKILLLYSIIKNDLCTGEVKIMLKSIVSQVIDCAVGQITDILKSKLENYISERNKDVSWNDVVQETINATEGIDEEIVKYVFSRLSVLNLKKHLFDKNYNNIYRKFVLTLAMELCKFDKENDFSISLGTAVLDKWLEKNKLSIDCDSYDVEELNRIISDREELYRNYFKLFEEKNGVDTIRIFYPKNGESWIIWEDKYSVDINVNLSKGLSYGFCREGFDYYKKIRNNEYKILKCAYIENEKEILRFNDFPFNEDNTIIWVR
;
A
#
# COMPACT_ATOMS: atom_id res chain seq x y z
N MET A 1 -18.58 -12.23 15.25
CA MET A 1 -19.79 -13.01 15.64
C MET A 1 -20.64 -12.33 16.74
N LYS A 2 -20.07 -11.64 17.74
CA LYS A 2 -20.85 -10.91 18.77
C LYS A 2 -21.68 -9.71 18.25
N ILE A 3 -21.20 -9.01 17.22
CA ILE A 3 -21.89 -7.83 16.63
C ILE A 3 -23.18 -8.23 15.89
N LEU A 4 -23.16 -9.33 15.13
CA LEU A 4 -24.36 -9.87 14.46
C LEU A 4 -25.40 -10.40 15.46
N LEU A 5 -24.96 -10.93 16.60
CA LEU A 5 -25.82 -11.37 17.69
C LEU A 5 -26.55 -10.18 18.36
N LEU A 6 -25.84 -9.07 18.61
CA LEU A 6 -26.43 -7.81 19.08
C LEU A 6 -27.49 -7.27 18.12
N TYR A 7 -27.21 -7.31 16.81
CA TYR A 7 -28.15 -6.85 15.79
C TYR A 7 -29.46 -7.66 15.76
N SER A 8 -29.38 -8.98 16.00
CA SER A 8 -30.57 -9.85 16.04
C SER A 8 -31.45 -9.64 17.28
N ILE A 9 -30.84 -9.34 18.43
CA ILE A 9 -31.54 -9.10 19.70
C ILE A 9 -32.31 -7.78 19.64
N ILE A 10 -31.72 -6.74 19.02
CA ILE A 10 -32.33 -5.40 18.95
C ILE A 10 -33.50 -5.34 17.93
N LYS A 11 -33.50 -6.21 16.92
CA LYS A 11 -34.52 -6.22 15.86
C LYS A 11 -35.91 -6.66 16.36
N ASN A 12 -35.98 -7.45 17.45
CA ASN A 12 -37.23 -8.10 17.87
C ASN A 12 -38.08 -7.31 18.87
N ASP A 13 -37.55 -6.30 19.55
CA ASP A 13 -38.26 -5.65 20.68
C ASP A 13 -38.32 -4.11 20.56
N LEU A 14 -39.07 -3.51 19.61
CA LEU A 14 -39.29 -2.05 19.67
C LEU A 14 -40.66 -1.54 19.18
N CYS A 15 -41.46 -1.06 20.14
CA CYS A 15 -42.64 -0.21 19.98
C CYS A 15 -42.31 1.30 20.09
N THR A 16 -42.96 2.12 19.26
CA THR A 16 -42.97 3.61 19.17
C THR A 16 -41.71 4.33 18.63
N GLY A 17 -41.95 5.41 17.86
CA GLY A 17 -41.02 5.97 16.87
C GLY A 17 -39.83 6.79 17.39
N GLU A 18 -39.96 7.51 18.50
CA GLU A 18 -38.87 8.36 19.05
C GLU A 18 -37.80 7.52 19.76
N VAL A 19 -38.24 6.52 20.54
CA VAL A 19 -37.36 5.53 21.20
C VAL A 19 -36.52 4.76 20.16
N LYS A 20 -37.11 4.46 18.99
CA LYS A 20 -36.43 3.79 17.87
C LYS A 20 -35.33 4.64 17.23
N ILE A 21 -35.49 5.96 17.15
CA ILE A 21 -34.46 6.87 16.60
C ILE A 21 -33.30 7.01 17.59
N MET A 22 -33.61 7.22 18.87
CA MET A 22 -32.60 7.34 19.92
C MET A 22 -31.77 6.05 20.07
N LEU A 23 -32.42 4.88 20.05
CA LEU A 23 -31.72 3.59 20.08
C LEU A 23 -30.85 3.35 18.85
N LYS A 24 -31.30 3.73 17.65
CA LYS A 24 -30.46 3.67 16.44
C LYS A 24 -29.21 4.54 16.57
N SER A 25 -29.34 5.74 17.14
CA SER A 25 -28.21 6.64 17.37
C SER A 25 -27.21 6.04 18.36
N ILE A 26 -27.68 5.49 19.48
CA ILE A 26 -26.83 4.85 20.49
C ILE A 26 -26.13 3.62 19.90
N VAL A 27 -26.85 2.79 19.14
CA VAL A 27 -26.28 1.61 18.49
C VAL A 27 -25.21 2.02 17.47
N SER A 28 -25.45 3.07 16.67
CA SER A 28 -24.44 3.60 15.74
C SER A 28 -23.19 4.04 16.49
N GLN A 29 -23.33 4.86 17.53
CA GLN A 29 -22.19 5.36 18.32
C GLN A 29 -21.38 4.23 18.96
N VAL A 30 -22.04 3.19 19.47
CA VAL A 30 -21.37 2.02 20.04
C VAL A 30 -20.62 1.23 18.97
N ILE A 31 -21.21 1.07 17.78
CA ILE A 31 -20.55 0.41 16.64
C ILE A 31 -19.35 1.23 16.18
N ASP A 32 -19.52 2.54 15.98
CA ASP A 32 -18.47 3.45 15.52
C ASP A 32 -17.29 3.48 16.50
N CYS A 33 -17.57 3.51 17.80
CA CYS A 33 -16.54 3.42 18.85
C CYS A 33 -15.81 2.07 18.81
N ALA A 34 -16.53 0.96 18.70
CA ALA A 34 -15.92 -0.37 18.64
C ALA A 34 -15.08 -0.56 17.35
N VAL A 35 -15.56 -0.05 16.21
CA VAL A 35 -14.83 -0.07 14.94
C VAL A 35 -13.57 0.80 15.04
N GLY A 36 -13.67 1.98 15.65
CA GLY A 36 -12.52 2.85 15.91
C GLY A 36 -11.44 2.15 16.73
N GLN A 37 -11.81 1.53 17.86
CA GLN A 37 -10.88 0.79 18.71
C GLN A 37 -10.19 -0.37 17.97
N ILE A 38 -10.94 -1.14 17.17
CA ILE A 38 -10.36 -2.23 16.38
C ILE A 38 -9.38 -1.67 15.34
N THR A 39 -9.74 -0.57 14.69
CA THR A 39 -8.90 0.10 13.69
C THR A 39 -7.58 0.57 14.32
N ASP A 40 -7.64 1.18 15.50
CA ASP A 40 -6.46 1.64 16.24
C ASP A 40 -5.54 0.48 16.64
N ILE A 41 -6.09 -0.65 17.10
CA ILE A 41 -5.32 -1.85 17.44
C ILE A 41 -4.60 -2.40 16.20
N LEU A 42 -5.30 -2.51 15.07
CA LEU A 42 -4.72 -3.01 13.82
C LEU A 42 -3.62 -2.08 13.31
N LYS A 43 -3.88 -0.76 13.36
CA LYS A 43 -2.90 0.27 12.99
C LYS A 43 -1.64 0.18 13.86
N SER A 44 -1.80 0.08 15.17
CA SER A 44 -0.67 -0.05 16.11
C SER A 44 0.15 -1.33 15.85
N LYS A 45 -0.52 -2.47 15.59
CA LYS A 45 0.17 -3.72 15.21
C LYS A 45 1.02 -3.53 13.95
N LEU A 46 0.46 -2.89 12.92
CA LEU A 46 1.17 -2.62 11.68
C LEU A 46 2.34 -1.64 11.87
N GLU A 47 2.14 -0.56 12.63
CA GLU A 47 3.20 0.40 12.96
C GLU A 47 4.34 -0.27 13.72
N ASN A 48 4.03 -1.13 14.70
CA ASN A 48 5.04 -1.90 15.44
C ASN A 48 5.81 -2.84 14.49
N TYR A 49 5.10 -3.57 13.63
CA TYR A 49 5.70 -4.47 12.64
C TYR A 49 6.70 -3.76 11.71
N ILE A 50 6.32 -2.57 11.22
CA ILE A 50 7.17 -1.71 10.38
C ILE A 50 8.37 -1.21 11.18
N SER A 51 8.12 -0.71 12.39
CA SER A 51 9.17 -0.11 13.24
C SER A 51 10.29 -1.12 13.54
N GLU A 52 9.95 -2.39 13.78
CA GLU A 52 10.93 -3.45 14.02
C GLU A 52 11.84 -3.70 12.82
N ARG A 53 11.29 -3.60 11.61
CA ARG A 53 12.03 -3.81 10.34
C ARG A 53 12.78 -2.57 9.87
N ASN A 54 12.50 -1.42 10.46
CA ASN A 54 13.17 -0.15 10.19
C ASN A 54 14.26 0.21 11.21
N LYS A 55 14.73 -0.74 12.01
CA LYS A 55 15.83 -0.54 12.99
C LYS A 55 17.24 -0.56 12.38
N ASP A 56 17.38 -0.71 11.07
CA ASP A 56 18.71 -0.79 10.44
C ASP A 56 19.38 0.58 10.43
N VAL A 57 20.43 0.71 11.24
CA VAL A 57 21.17 1.97 11.43
C VAL A 57 21.80 2.44 10.12
N SER A 58 22.42 1.52 9.36
CA SER A 58 23.13 1.89 8.13
C SER A 58 22.20 2.50 7.07
N TRP A 59 21.02 1.90 6.91
CA TRP A 59 19.95 2.41 6.04
C TRP A 59 19.44 3.76 6.51
N ASN A 60 19.14 3.87 7.82
CA ASN A 60 18.60 5.11 8.38
C ASN A 60 19.60 6.27 8.27
N ASP A 61 20.90 6.01 8.43
CA ASP A 61 21.95 6.99 8.21
C ASP A 61 21.95 7.48 6.75
N VAL A 62 21.88 6.55 5.78
CA VAL A 62 21.83 6.91 4.34
C VAL A 62 20.62 7.78 4.03
N VAL A 63 19.46 7.41 4.56
CA VAL A 63 18.22 8.18 4.39
C VAL A 63 18.37 9.57 5.00
N GLN A 64 18.84 9.67 6.25
CA GLN A 64 18.96 10.95 6.95
C GLN A 64 19.98 11.89 6.28
N GLU A 65 21.12 11.36 5.86
CA GLU A 65 22.11 12.18 5.17
C GLU A 65 21.60 12.67 3.82
N THR A 66 20.75 11.89 3.14
CA THR A 66 20.13 12.31 1.87
C THR A 66 19.05 13.37 2.10
N ILE A 67 18.26 13.23 3.17
CA ILE A 67 17.28 14.25 3.60
C ILE A 67 17.97 15.58 3.85
N ASN A 68 19.04 15.57 4.63
CA ASN A 68 19.77 16.79 4.99
C ASN A 68 20.37 17.50 3.76
N ALA A 69 20.64 16.75 2.68
CA ALA A 69 21.16 17.28 1.43
C ALA A 69 20.06 17.68 0.43
N THR A 70 18.81 17.28 0.64
CA THR A 70 17.68 17.56 -0.25
C THR A 70 16.98 18.84 0.21
N GLU A 71 17.23 19.94 -0.48
CA GLU A 71 16.62 21.22 -0.13
C GLU A 71 15.09 21.23 -0.37
N GLY A 72 14.34 21.80 0.57
CA GLY A 72 12.92 22.08 0.42
C GLY A 72 11.96 20.92 0.72
N ILE A 73 12.46 19.73 1.04
CA ILE A 73 11.61 18.62 1.49
C ILE A 73 11.38 18.67 3.00
N ASP A 74 10.11 18.52 3.42
CA ASP A 74 9.75 18.44 4.83
C ASP A 74 10.22 17.10 5.43
N GLU A 75 10.96 17.17 6.53
CA GLU A 75 11.50 15.99 7.22
C GLU A 75 10.40 14.99 7.63
N GLU A 76 9.22 15.46 8.03
CA GLU A 76 8.09 14.61 8.42
C GLU A 76 7.48 13.89 7.21
N ILE A 77 7.45 14.53 6.03
CA ILE A 77 7.06 13.86 4.78
C ILE A 77 8.03 12.71 4.50
N VAL A 78 9.33 12.93 4.64
CA VAL A 78 10.32 11.88 4.35
C VAL A 78 10.25 10.75 5.37
N LYS A 79 10.17 11.06 6.66
CA LYS A 79 9.96 10.05 7.71
C LYS A 79 8.75 9.19 7.42
N TYR A 80 7.64 9.81 7.03
CA TYR A 80 6.44 9.09 6.62
C TYR A 80 6.71 8.17 5.43
N VAL A 81 7.30 8.68 4.34
CA VAL A 81 7.55 7.91 3.11
C VAL A 81 8.44 6.70 3.38
N PHE A 82 9.55 6.88 4.11
CA PHE A 82 10.48 5.80 4.40
C PHE A 82 10.01 4.83 5.49
N SER A 83 8.93 5.17 6.20
CA SER A 83 8.21 4.23 7.08
C SER A 83 7.25 3.31 6.32
N ARG A 84 7.08 3.47 5.00
CA ARG A 84 6.08 2.68 4.26
C ARG A 84 6.57 1.27 3.92
N LEU A 85 5.61 0.33 3.96
CA LEU A 85 5.81 -1.09 3.62
C LEU A 85 6.46 -1.29 2.24
N SER A 86 6.05 -0.49 1.26
CA SER A 86 6.59 -0.50 -0.09
C SER A 86 8.10 -0.17 -0.13
N VAL A 87 8.54 0.84 0.64
CA VAL A 87 9.94 1.24 0.78
C VAL A 87 10.72 0.20 1.57
N LEU A 88 10.12 -0.39 2.61
CA LEU A 88 10.69 -1.55 3.32
C LEU A 88 10.99 -2.73 2.37
N ASN A 89 10.09 -3.03 1.43
CA ASN A 89 10.32 -4.09 0.44
C ASN A 89 11.49 -3.75 -0.51
N LEU A 90 11.60 -2.50 -0.93
CA LEU A 90 12.72 -2.05 -1.76
C LEU A 90 14.06 -2.11 -1.03
N LYS A 91 14.08 -1.68 0.23
CA LYS A 91 15.23 -1.86 1.12
C LYS A 91 15.63 -3.34 1.16
N LYS A 92 14.69 -4.27 1.33
CA LYS A 92 14.99 -5.71 1.32
C LYS A 92 15.63 -6.14 -0.01
N HIS A 93 15.11 -5.69 -1.16
CA HIS A 93 15.72 -5.99 -2.45
C HIS A 93 17.16 -5.49 -2.58
N LEU A 94 17.47 -4.30 -2.03
CA LEU A 94 18.84 -3.77 -2.00
C LEU A 94 19.77 -4.67 -1.18
N PHE A 95 19.31 -5.15 -0.03
CA PHE A 95 20.09 -6.02 0.85
C PHE A 95 20.31 -7.41 0.24
N ASP A 96 19.30 -7.93 -0.47
CA ASP A 96 19.36 -9.18 -1.23
C ASP A 96 20.18 -9.06 -2.54
N LYS A 97 20.76 -7.88 -2.80
CA LYS A 97 21.56 -7.56 -3.99
C LYS A 97 20.82 -7.77 -5.31
N ASN A 98 19.50 -7.59 -5.32
CA ASN A 98 18.67 -7.68 -6.51
C ASN A 98 18.50 -6.29 -7.14
N TYR A 99 19.45 -5.93 -8.00
CA TYR A 99 19.55 -4.58 -8.57
C TYR A 99 18.82 -4.37 -9.90
N ASN A 100 18.14 -5.38 -10.43
CA ASN A 100 17.48 -5.27 -11.72
C ASN A 100 16.41 -4.16 -11.71
N ASN A 101 16.61 -3.12 -12.53
CA ASN A 101 15.78 -1.91 -12.61
C ASN A 101 15.53 -1.25 -11.25
N ILE A 102 16.53 -1.27 -10.36
CA ILE A 102 16.35 -0.82 -8.98
C ILE A 102 16.00 0.67 -8.88
N TYR A 103 16.65 1.54 -9.68
CA TYR A 103 16.32 2.97 -9.74
C TYR A 103 14.88 3.20 -10.12
N ARG A 104 14.44 2.61 -11.25
CA ARG A 104 13.06 2.73 -11.71
C ARG A 104 12.06 2.23 -10.65
N LYS A 105 12.32 1.06 -10.04
CA LYS A 105 11.46 0.52 -8.97
C LYS A 105 11.38 1.45 -7.76
N PHE A 106 12.52 1.99 -7.36
CA PHE A 106 12.63 2.84 -6.17
C PHE A 106 11.94 4.18 -6.39
N VAL A 107 12.27 4.87 -7.48
CA VAL A 107 11.68 6.17 -7.84
C VAL A 107 10.17 6.08 -7.99
N LEU A 108 9.64 5.10 -8.72
CA LEU A 108 8.19 4.96 -8.87
C LEU A 108 7.49 4.62 -7.56
N THR A 109 8.14 3.87 -6.67
CA THR A 109 7.58 3.59 -5.34
C THR A 109 7.56 4.83 -4.47
N LEU A 110 8.63 5.62 -4.48
CA LEU A 110 8.65 6.90 -3.76
C LEU A 110 7.58 7.86 -4.31
N ALA A 111 7.44 7.95 -5.63
CA ALA A 111 6.39 8.74 -6.27
C ALA A 111 5.00 8.35 -5.76
N MET A 112 4.73 7.06 -5.66
CA MET A 112 3.47 6.57 -5.11
C MET A 112 3.23 6.92 -3.64
N GLU A 113 4.27 6.99 -2.82
CA GLU A 113 4.11 7.45 -1.43
C GLU A 113 3.94 8.96 -1.33
N LEU A 114 4.64 9.71 -2.20
CA LEU A 114 4.61 11.17 -2.24
C LEU A 114 3.30 11.74 -2.81
N CYS A 115 2.54 10.94 -3.58
CA CYS A 115 1.18 11.29 -4.03
C CYS A 115 0.26 11.75 -2.88
N LYS A 116 0.46 11.25 -1.65
CA LYS A 116 -0.34 11.69 -0.49
C LYS A 116 -0.17 13.18 -0.17
N PHE A 117 0.96 13.76 -0.55
CA PHE A 117 1.32 15.13 -0.25
C PHE A 117 1.30 16.02 -1.50
N ASP A 118 0.89 15.47 -2.65
CA ASP A 118 1.01 16.13 -3.96
C ASP A 118 2.45 16.56 -4.28
N LYS A 119 3.41 15.70 -3.92
CA LYS A 119 4.87 15.95 -4.02
C LYS A 119 5.63 14.97 -4.91
N GLU A 120 4.92 14.13 -5.64
CA GLU A 120 5.53 13.11 -6.49
C GLU A 120 6.43 13.71 -7.59
N ASN A 121 6.04 14.83 -8.20
CA ASN A 121 6.83 15.50 -9.23
C ASN A 121 8.03 16.29 -8.68
N ASP A 122 7.92 16.75 -7.44
CA ASP A 122 8.92 17.63 -6.82
C ASP A 122 10.17 16.85 -6.41
N PHE A 123 9.99 15.64 -5.86
CA PHE A 123 11.07 14.98 -5.12
C PHE A 123 11.36 13.53 -5.53
N SER A 124 10.48 12.82 -6.23
CA SER A 124 10.61 11.35 -6.36
C SER A 124 11.87 10.89 -7.06
N ILE A 125 12.25 11.59 -8.14
CA ILE A 125 13.46 11.27 -8.90
C ILE A 125 14.68 11.66 -8.08
N SER A 126 14.81 12.94 -7.71
CA SER A 126 15.98 13.46 -7.00
C SER A 126 16.25 12.74 -5.67
N LEU A 127 15.22 12.55 -4.85
CA LEU A 127 15.33 11.83 -3.58
C LEU A 127 15.64 10.35 -3.81
N GLY A 128 14.95 9.72 -4.77
CA GLY A 128 15.10 8.31 -5.06
C GLY A 128 16.47 7.93 -5.58
N THR A 129 17.01 8.73 -6.49
CA THR A 129 18.36 8.52 -7.04
C THR A 129 19.40 8.79 -5.97
N ALA A 130 19.30 9.90 -5.22
CA ALA A 130 20.28 10.25 -4.20
C ALA A 130 20.39 9.21 -3.07
N VAL A 131 19.25 8.67 -2.59
CA VAL A 131 19.27 7.60 -1.57
C VAL A 131 19.93 6.34 -2.11
N LEU A 132 19.62 5.96 -3.36
CA LEU A 132 20.21 4.77 -3.98
C LEU A 132 21.70 4.93 -4.23
N ASP A 133 22.12 6.03 -4.85
CA ASP A 133 23.52 6.32 -5.15
C ASP A 133 24.36 6.24 -3.88
N LYS A 134 23.87 6.86 -2.81
CA LYS A 134 24.54 6.88 -1.51
C LYS A 134 24.58 5.51 -0.84
N TRP A 135 23.50 4.73 -0.95
CA TRP A 135 23.50 3.35 -0.49
C TRP A 135 24.55 2.50 -1.22
N LEU A 136 24.61 2.62 -2.55
CA LEU A 136 25.55 1.86 -3.39
C LEU A 136 27.00 2.26 -3.11
N GLU A 137 27.28 3.56 -2.99
CA GLU A 137 28.59 4.10 -2.64
C GLU A 137 29.07 3.55 -1.29
N LYS A 138 28.24 3.65 -0.25
CA LYS A 138 28.56 3.15 1.11
C LYS A 138 28.86 1.65 1.10
N ASN A 139 28.22 0.90 0.21
CA ASN A 139 28.42 -0.54 0.06
C ASN A 139 29.48 -0.92 -1.00
N LYS A 140 30.17 0.06 -1.60
CA LYS A 140 31.19 -0.12 -2.66
C LYS A 140 30.69 -0.92 -3.85
N LEU A 141 29.43 -0.70 -4.22
CA LEU A 141 28.78 -1.32 -5.36
C LEU A 141 28.80 -0.36 -6.53
N SER A 142 29.29 -0.81 -7.67
CA SER A 142 29.15 -0.11 -8.94
C SER A 142 28.03 -0.79 -9.71
N ILE A 143 26.91 -0.10 -9.87
CA ILE A 143 25.88 -0.46 -10.84
C ILE A 143 26.10 0.44 -12.05
N ASP A 144 25.87 -0.09 -13.25
CA ASP A 144 25.97 0.70 -14.47
C ASP A 144 24.97 1.87 -14.41
N CYS A 145 25.48 3.10 -14.44
CA CYS A 145 24.70 4.33 -14.18
C CYS A 145 23.73 4.68 -15.32
N ASP A 146 23.82 4.00 -16.47
CA ASP A 146 22.88 4.11 -17.60
C ASP A 146 21.55 3.36 -17.35
N SER A 147 21.26 2.96 -16.10
CA SER A 147 20.21 1.99 -15.77
C SER A 147 18.79 2.55 -15.64
N TYR A 148 18.57 3.85 -15.87
CA TYR A 148 17.22 4.43 -15.84
C TYR A 148 17.08 5.67 -16.74
N ASP A 149 15.90 5.78 -17.37
CA ASP A 149 15.54 6.89 -18.25
C ASP A 149 14.79 7.96 -17.44
N VAL A 150 15.44 9.11 -17.24
CA VAL A 150 14.87 10.25 -16.50
C VAL A 150 13.69 10.87 -17.24
N GLU A 151 13.69 10.89 -18.58
CA GLU A 151 12.58 11.41 -19.36
C GLU A 151 11.35 10.49 -19.26
N GLU A 152 11.57 9.17 -19.33
CA GLU A 152 10.53 8.16 -19.08
C GLU A 152 9.92 8.35 -17.68
N LEU A 153 10.76 8.46 -16.65
CA LEU A 153 10.30 8.62 -15.27
C LEU A 153 9.51 9.92 -15.10
N ASN A 154 10.00 11.04 -15.62
CA ASN A 154 9.28 12.32 -15.56
C ASN A 154 7.91 12.22 -16.23
N ARG A 155 7.83 11.61 -17.42
CA ARG A 155 6.56 11.41 -18.12
C ARG A 155 5.58 10.60 -17.28
N ILE A 156 6.04 9.47 -16.72
CA ILE A 156 5.21 8.59 -15.90
C ILE A 156 4.72 9.29 -14.63
N ILE A 157 5.59 10.02 -13.93
CA ILE A 157 5.27 10.64 -12.63
C ILE A 157 4.38 11.87 -12.80
N SER A 158 4.47 12.55 -13.94
CA SER A 158 3.64 13.73 -14.26
C SER A 158 2.15 13.40 -14.44
N ASP A 159 1.80 12.14 -14.66
CA ASP A 159 0.42 11.67 -14.77
C ASP A 159 0.16 10.57 -13.74
N ARG A 160 -0.71 10.83 -12.74
CA ARG A 160 -0.96 9.86 -11.67
C ARG A 160 -1.58 8.56 -12.18
N GLU A 161 -2.42 8.60 -13.21
CA GLU A 161 -2.96 7.38 -13.80
C GLU A 161 -1.86 6.56 -14.48
N GLU A 162 -0.91 7.20 -15.17
CA GLU A 162 0.28 6.52 -15.73
C GLU A 162 1.16 5.96 -14.62
N LEU A 163 1.39 6.73 -13.55
CA LEU A 163 2.12 6.31 -12.36
C LEU A 163 1.48 5.09 -11.68
N TYR A 164 0.16 5.11 -11.45
CA TYR A 164 -0.57 3.99 -10.84
C TYR A 164 -0.40 2.71 -11.64
N ARG A 165 -0.59 2.77 -12.96
CA ARG A 165 -0.39 1.61 -13.84
C ARG A 165 1.03 1.08 -13.75
N ASN A 166 2.03 1.97 -13.85
CA ASN A 166 3.43 1.60 -13.84
C ASN A 166 3.88 1.03 -12.49
N TYR A 167 3.34 1.57 -11.40
CA TYR A 167 3.60 1.07 -10.06
C TYR A 167 3.07 -0.35 -9.85
N PHE A 168 1.81 -0.62 -10.18
CA PHE A 168 1.26 -1.97 -10.00
C PHE A 168 1.93 -2.99 -10.93
N LYS A 169 2.41 -2.56 -12.10
CA LYS A 169 3.22 -3.39 -13.00
C LYS A 169 4.56 -3.82 -12.40
N LEU A 170 5.07 -3.15 -11.35
CA LEU A 170 6.26 -3.61 -10.62
C LEU A 170 6.05 -4.95 -9.92
N PHE A 171 4.80 -5.35 -9.68
CA PHE A 171 4.41 -6.62 -9.05
C PHE A 171 4.03 -7.70 -10.05
N GLU A 172 4.08 -7.42 -11.36
CA GLU A 172 3.76 -8.39 -12.40
C GLU A 172 4.73 -9.57 -12.38
N GLU A 173 4.19 -10.79 -12.30
CA GLU A 173 4.93 -12.03 -12.47
C GLU A 173 4.73 -12.58 -13.89
N LYS A 174 5.82 -12.79 -14.63
CA LYS A 174 5.79 -13.33 -16.01
C LYS A 174 4.96 -14.61 -16.16
N ASN A 175 4.98 -15.46 -15.14
CA ASN A 175 4.24 -16.73 -15.09
C ASN A 175 3.17 -16.72 -13.99
N GLY A 176 2.63 -15.54 -13.67
CA GLY A 176 1.52 -15.40 -12.73
C GLY A 176 0.28 -16.16 -13.22
N VAL A 177 -0.34 -16.93 -12.33
CA VAL A 177 -1.51 -17.77 -12.65
C VAL A 177 -2.83 -17.10 -12.29
N ASP A 178 -2.76 -16.04 -11.49
CA ASP A 178 -3.91 -15.25 -11.04
C ASP A 178 -3.84 -13.86 -11.67
N THR A 179 -4.93 -13.39 -12.28
CA THR A 179 -5.03 -12.01 -12.75
C THR A 179 -5.78 -11.17 -11.73
N ILE A 180 -5.14 -10.11 -11.23
CA ILE A 180 -5.75 -9.09 -10.38
C ILE A 180 -5.98 -7.84 -11.21
N ARG A 181 -7.22 -7.34 -11.17
CA ARG A 181 -7.60 -6.01 -11.63
C ARG A 181 -7.55 -5.06 -10.44
N ILE A 182 -6.82 -3.96 -10.61
CA ILE A 182 -6.72 -2.89 -9.62
C ILE A 182 -7.40 -1.66 -10.19
N PHE A 183 -8.43 -1.18 -9.51
CA PHE A 183 -9.09 0.08 -9.81
C PHE A 183 -8.45 1.20 -9.00
N TYR A 184 -8.30 2.36 -9.63
CA TYR A 184 -7.68 3.55 -9.03
C TYR A 184 -8.49 4.81 -9.32
N PRO A 185 -8.23 5.91 -8.57
CA PRO A 185 -8.85 7.20 -8.84
C PRO A 185 -8.40 7.76 -10.19
N LYS A 186 -9.34 8.40 -10.89
CA LYS A 186 -9.00 9.22 -12.06
C LYS A 186 -8.24 10.47 -11.62
N ASN A 187 -7.41 11.03 -12.52
CA ASN A 187 -6.74 12.30 -12.29
C ASN A 187 -7.72 13.40 -11.82
N GLY A 188 -7.41 14.04 -10.70
CA GLY A 188 -8.22 15.07 -10.06
C GLY A 188 -9.33 14.57 -9.15
N GLU A 189 -9.51 13.25 -9.01
CA GLU A 189 -10.52 12.65 -8.13
C GLU A 189 -9.86 11.95 -6.93
N SER A 190 -10.57 11.94 -5.80
CA SER A 190 -10.16 11.26 -4.56
C SER A 190 -10.91 9.95 -4.31
N TRP A 191 -11.81 9.56 -5.22
CA TRP A 191 -12.60 8.33 -5.15
C TRP A 191 -12.32 7.42 -6.35
N ILE A 192 -12.62 6.14 -6.17
CA ILE A 192 -12.38 5.10 -7.17
C ILE A 192 -13.49 5.12 -8.22
N ILE A 193 -13.12 5.01 -9.50
CA ILE A 193 -14.06 4.75 -10.59
C ILE A 193 -13.91 3.29 -11.04
N TRP A 194 -15.00 2.53 -10.94
CA TRP A 194 -15.06 1.12 -11.39
C TRP A 194 -15.32 0.99 -12.90
N GLU A 195 -14.51 1.67 -13.71
CA GLU A 195 -14.50 1.54 -15.17
C GLU A 195 -13.18 0.93 -15.64
N ASP A 196 -13.23 0.05 -16.64
CA ASP A 196 -12.05 -0.67 -17.14
C ASP A 196 -10.88 0.23 -17.53
N LYS A 197 -11.17 1.42 -18.08
CA LYS A 197 -10.12 2.40 -18.42
C LYS A 197 -9.39 2.96 -17.20
N TYR A 198 -10.01 3.03 -16.02
CA TYR A 198 -9.37 3.45 -14.76
C TYR A 198 -8.97 2.24 -13.91
N SER A 199 -8.47 1.21 -14.60
CA SER A 199 -7.95 0.01 -13.97
C SER A 199 -6.65 -0.45 -14.62
N VAL A 200 -5.94 -1.34 -13.94
CA VAL A 200 -4.79 -2.06 -14.48
C VAL A 200 -4.93 -3.54 -14.11
N ASP A 201 -4.72 -4.40 -15.10
CA ASP A 201 -4.67 -5.84 -14.89
C ASP A 201 -3.21 -6.28 -14.80
N ILE A 202 -2.90 -7.06 -13.78
CA ILE A 202 -1.59 -7.70 -13.60
C ILE A 202 -1.75 -9.19 -13.31
N ASN A 203 -0.77 -9.98 -13.75
CA ASN A 203 -0.67 -11.39 -13.38
C ASN A 203 0.28 -11.56 -12.20
N VAL A 204 -0.15 -12.35 -11.23
CA VAL A 204 0.57 -12.63 -9.99
C VAL A 204 0.39 -14.09 -9.59
N ASN A 205 1.12 -14.52 -8.55
CA ASN A 205 0.90 -15.82 -7.93
C ASN A 205 0.42 -15.65 -6.48
N LEU A 206 -0.90 -15.68 -6.27
CA LEU A 206 -1.47 -15.46 -4.94
C LEU A 206 -1.11 -16.57 -3.93
N SER A 207 -0.74 -17.75 -4.40
CA SER A 207 -0.32 -18.87 -3.52
C SER A 207 1.03 -18.62 -2.85
N LYS A 208 1.88 -17.78 -3.46
CA LYS A 208 3.19 -17.38 -2.90
C LYS A 208 3.11 -16.14 -2.02
N GLY A 209 1.99 -15.42 -2.09
CA GLY A 209 1.86 -14.08 -1.53
C GLY A 209 2.62 -13.02 -2.34
N LEU A 210 2.27 -11.76 -2.13
CA LEU A 210 2.84 -10.62 -2.84
C LEU A 210 3.92 -9.94 -1.99
N SER A 211 4.82 -9.21 -2.65
CA SER A 211 5.77 -8.34 -1.96
C SER A 211 5.06 -7.16 -1.31
N TYR A 212 5.68 -6.56 -0.27
CA TYR A 212 5.03 -5.46 0.43
C TYR A 212 4.82 -4.21 -0.43
N GLY A 213 3.79 -3.44 -0.07
CA GLY A 213 3.35 -2.25 -0.77
C GLY A 213 2.28 -2.52 -1.83
N PHE A 214 1.88 -3.77 -2.04
CA PHE A 214 0.89 -4.09 -3.06
C PHE A 214 -0.50 -3.56 -2.69
N CYS A 215 -0.99 -3.91 -1.50
CA CYS A 215 -2.28 -3.43 -0.99
C CYS A 215 -2.12 -2.00 -0.47
N ARG A 216 -2.95 -1.09 -0.97
CA ARG A 216 -2.90 0.34 -0.71
C ARG A 216 -4.29 0.89 -0.44
N GLU A 217 -4.37 1.83 0.49
CA GLU A 217 -5.56 2.64 0.72
C GLU A 217 -5.85 3.50 -0.53
N GLY A 218 -7.13 3.68 -0.86
CA GLY A 218 -7.57 4.43 -2.05
C GLY A 218 -7.61 3.61 -3.35
N PHE A 219 -7.39 2.29 -3.28
CA PHE A 219 -7.45 1.37 -4.42
C PHE A 219 -8.38 0.19 -4.12
N ASP A 220 -8.96 -0.37 -5.18
CA ASP A 220 -9.87 -1.52 -5.10
C ASP A 220 -9.33 -2.70 -5.91
N TYR A 221 -9.46 -3.90 -5.35
CA TYR A 221 -8.78 -5.09 -5.87
C TYR A 221 -9.77 -6.20 -6.21
N TYR A 222 -9.72 -6.67 -7.45
CA TYR A 222 -10.65 -7.65 -8.00
C TYR A 222 -9.84 -8.81 -8.60
N LYS A 223 -10.07 -10.03 -8.13
CA LYS A 223 -9.51 -11.23 -8.78
C LYS A 223 -10.40 -11.60 -9.95
N LYS A 224 -9.84 -11.65 -11.17
CA LYS A 224 -10.56 -12.16 -12.33
C LYS A 224 -10.74 -13.67 -12.22
N ILE A 225 -11.93 -14.13 -12.58
CA ILE A 225 -12.29 -15.54 -12.69
C ILE A 225 -12.63 -15.80 -14.16
N ARG A 226 -12.70 -17.09 -14.52
CA ARG A 226 -13.22 -17.50 -15.82
C ARG A 226 -14.62 -16.92 -16.05
N ASN A 227 -14.97 -16.69 -17.31
CA ASN A 227 -16.29 -16.21 -17.76
C ASN A 227 -16.65 -14.76 -17.36
N ASN A 228 -15.67 -13.85 -17.32
CA ASN A 228 -15.88 -12.44 -16.96
C ASN A 228 -16.46 -12.21 -15.55
N GLU A 229 -16.34 -13.19 -14.66
CA GLU A 229 -16.68 -13.03 -13.26
C GLU A 229 -15.49 -12.48 -12.46
N TYR A 230 -15.78 -11.81 -11.35
CA TYR A 230 -14.77 -11.23 -10.47
C TYR A 230 -15.08 -11.56 -9.02
N LYS A 231 -14.04 -11.77 -8.21
CA LYS A 231 -14.14 -11.74 -6.76
C LYS A 231 -13.49 -10.47 -6.22
N ILE A 232 -14.19 -9.83 -5.29
CA ILE A 232 -13.73 -8.60 -4.64
C ILE A 232 -12.84 -8.97 -3.46
N LEU A 233 -11.71 -8.27 -3.30
CA LEU A 233 -10.86 -8.43 -2.13
C LEU A 233 -11.65 -8.06 -0.87
N LYS A 234 -11.57 -8.92 0.14
CA LYS A 234 -12.23 -8.71 1.44
C LYS A 234 -11.24 -8.25 2.50
N CYS A 235 -10.05 -8.83 2.49
CA CYS A 235 -9.00 -8.53 3.45
C CYS A 235 -7.63 -8.88 2.85
N ALA A 236 -6.61 -8.11 3.24
CA ALA A 236 -5.22 -8.47 3.07
C ALA A 236 -4.46 -8.33 4.39
N TYR A 237 -3.50 -9.23 4.61
CA TYR A 237 -2.68 -9.27 5.81
C TYR A 237 -1.26 -9.74 5.51
N ILE A 238 -0.34 -9.50 6.42
CA ILE A 238 1.05 -9.96 6.33
C ILE A 238 1.19 -11.32 7.02
N GLU A 239 1.77 -12.27 6.30
CA GLU A 239 2.17 -13.58 6.81
C GLU A 239 3.44 -14.02 6.08
N ASN A 240 4.43 -14.54 6.82
CA ASN A 240 5.71 -14.99 6.27
C ASN A 240 6.41 -13.95 5.37
N GLU A 241 6.36 -12.69 5.79
CA GLU A 241 6.93 -11.55 5.06
C GLU A 241 6.36 -11.30 3.66
N LYS A 242 5.10 -11.69 3.47
CA LYS A 242 4.35 -11.50 2.23
C LYS A 242 2.97 -10.95 2.52
N GLU A 243 2.43 -10.20 1.58
CA GLU A 243 1.03 -9.78 1.59
C GLU A 243 0.16 -10.90 1.04
N ILE A 244 -0.78 -11.35 1.87
CA ILE A 244 -1.72 -12.42 1.56
C ILE A 244 -3.10 -11.81 1.31
N LEU A 245 -3.62 -12.03 0.12
CA LEU A 245 -4.92 -11.48 -0.30
C LEU A 245 -6.03 -12.53 -0.14
N ARG A 246 -7.13 -12.14 0.49
CA ARG A 246 -8.31 -12.98 0.71
C ARG A 246 -9.54 -12.41 0.02
N PHE A 247 -10.02 -13.15 -0.97
CA PHE A 247 -11.17 -12.82 -1.82
C PHE A 247 -12.47 -13.53 -1.41
N ASN A 248 -12.39 -14.43 -0.43
CA ASN A 248 -13.55 -15.06 0.20
C ASN A 248 -13.68 -14.53 1.64
N ASP A 249 -14.85 -14.73 2.25
CA ASP A 249 -15.04 -14.42 3.67
C ASP A 249 -14.04 -15.22 4.51
N PHE A 250 -13.30 -14.51 5.36
CA PHE A 250 -12.16 -15.06 6.10
C PHE A 250 -12.45 -15.04 7.60
N PRO A 251 -12.22 -16.15 8.33
CA PRO A 251 -12.23 -16.13 9.78
C PRO A 251 -11.04 -15.30 10.26
N PHE A 252 -11.32 -14.20 10.95
CA PHE A 252 -10.29 -13.31 11.50
C PHE A 252 -9.32 -14.09 12.40
N ASN A 253 -8.03 -14.09 12.06
CA ASN A 253 -6.97 -14.57 12.95
C ASN A 253 -6.31 -13.35 13.60
N GLU A 254 -6.38 -13.27 14.92
CA GLU A 254 -5.88 -12.13 15.71
C GLU A 254 -4.35 -11.95 15.59
N ASP A 255 -3.61 -13.00 15.21
CA ASP A 255 -2.15 -12.95 15.09
C ASP A 255 -1.66 -12.25 13.81
N ASN A 256 -2.51 -12.16 12.78
CA ASN A 256 -2.11 -11.60 11.50
C ASN A 256 -2.05 -10.08 11.53
N THR A 257 -1.02 -9.50 10.90
CA THR A 257 -0.93 -8.04 10.73
C THR A 257 -1.78 -7.64 9.54
N ILE A 258 -2.99 -7.14 9.79
CA ILE A 258 -3.91 -6.67 8.76
C ILE A 258 -3.39 -5.38 8.11
N ILE A 259 -3.45 -5.30 6.79
CA ILE A 259 -2.96 -4.14 6.02
C ILE A 259 -4.03 -3.47 5.16
N TRP A 260 -5.11 -4.19 4.85
CA TRP A 260 -6.22 -3.66 4.06
C TRP A 260 -7.49 -4.47 4.34
N VAL A 261 -8.63 -3.80 4.50
CA VAL A 261 -9.95 -4.42 4.70
C VAL A 261 -11.01 -3.60 3.98
N ARG A 262 -12.03 -4.27 3.45
CA ARG A 262 -13.23 -3.66 2.86
C ARG A 262 -14.40 -3.66 3.82
#